data_AF-A0A800KJF9-F1
#
_entry.id   AF-A0A800KJF9-F1
#
_cell.length_a   1.000
_cell.length_b   1.000
_cell.length_c   1.000
_cell.angle_alpha   90.00
_cell.angle_beta   90.00
_cell.angle_gamma   90.00
#
_symmetry.space_group_name_H-M   'P 1'
#
loop_
_entity.id
_entity.type
_entity.pdbx_description
1 polymer ?
#
loop_
_entity_poly.entity_id
_entity_poly.type
_entity_poly.pdbx_seq_one_letter_code
_entity_poly.pdbx_strand_id
1 'polypeptide(L)'
;MRQFLDQSGNSWIATARKEPTMDYKGRYYMYLHEENGLNEEGHALLDIRWNGEEVARRTLKTMSDVELRRRLRSAKGRSRNSN
;
A
#
# COMPACT_ATOMS: atom_id res chain seq x y z
N MET A 1 3.91 1.26 -9.15
CA MET A 1 2.45 1.28 -9.03
C MET A 1 1.89 0.00 -9.62
N ARG A 2 0.81 -0.52 -9.05
CA ARG A 2 0.09 -1.71 -9.54
C ARG A 2 -1.40 -1.53 -9.24
N GLN A 3 -2.23 -1.64 -10.27
CA GLN A 3 -3.68 -1.67 -10.13
C GLN A 3 -4.16 -3.09 -9.85
N PHE A 4 -5.22 -3.21 -9.06
CA PHE A 4 -5.87 -4.47 -8.72
C PHE A 4 -7.33 -4.21 -8.34
N LEU A 5 -8.18 -5.23 -8.41
CA LEU A 5 -9.58 -5.13 -7.97
C LEU A 5 -9.69 -5.74 -6.58
N ASP A 6 -10.48 -5.14 -5.69
CA ASP A 6 -10.85 -5.79 -4.42
C ASP A 6 -11.98 -6.81 -4.64
N GLN A 7 -12.31 -7.60 -3.62
CA GLN A 7 -13.39 -8.60 -3.71
C GLN A 7 -14.77 -8.00 -4.03
N SER A 8 -14.99 -6.74 -3.68
CA SER A 8 -16.22 -6.01 -4.00
C SER A 8 -16.24 -5.41 -5.41
N GLY A 9 -15.19 -5.60 -6.21
CA GLY A 9 -15.06 -5.02 -7.54
C GLY A 9 -14.53 -3.58 -7.58
N ASN A 10 -14.14 -3.01 -6.43
CA ASN A 10 -13.56 -1.67 -6.35
C ASN A 10 -12.14 -1.66 -6.94
N SER A 11 -11.78 -0.63 -7.71
CA SER A 11 -10.43 -0.43 -8.23
C SER A 11 -9.50 0.16 -7.17
N TRP A 12 -8.39 -0.52 -6.91
CA TRP A 12 -7.36 -0.09 -5.98
C TRP A 12 -6.01 0.05 -6.66
N ILE A 13 -5.24 1.02 -6.17
CA ILE A 13 -3.88 1.30 -6.61
C ILE A 13 -2.93 1.04 -5.46
N ALA A 14 -2.00 0.11 -5.69
CA ALA A 14 -0.86 -0.12 -4.83
C ALA A 14 0.34 0.72 -5.28
N THR A 15 0.80 1.62 -4.42
CA THR A 15 1.94 2.49 -4.68
C THR A 15 2.97 2.43 -3.55
N ALA A 16 4.18 2.90 -3.82
CA ALA A 16 5.21 3.09 -2.81
C ALA A 16 5.23 4.57 -2.46
N ARG A 17 5.03 4.90 -1.18
CA ARG A 17 5.19 6.27 -0.67
C ARG A 17 6.46 6.36 0.17
N LYS A 18 7.05 7.54 0.16
CA LYS A 18 8.22 7.87 0.97
C LYS A 18 7.74 8.44 2.32
N GLU A 19 8.25 7.91 3.42
CA GLU A 19 8.07 8.50 4.74
C GLU A 19 8.90 9.80 4.80
N PRO A 20 8.31 10.93 5.19
CA PRO A 20 9.01 12.22 5.23
C PRO A 20 9.99 12.33 6.42
N THR A 21 9.90 11.44 7.41
CA THR A 21 10.77 11.40 8.59
C THR A 21 12.19 10.97 8.21
N MET A 22 13.19 11.60 8.84
CA MET A 22 14.60 11.61 8.39
C MET A 22 15.35 10.29 8.54
N ASP A 23 14.77 9.27 9.18
CA ASP A 23 15.50 8.04 9.50
C ASP A 23 15.87 7.23 8.25
N TYR A 24 17.15 6.85 8.19
CA TYR A 24 17.84 6.35 7.01
C TYR A 24 17.48 4.89 6.65
N LYS A 25 16.56 4.24 7.38
CA LYS A 25 16.18 2.84 7.16
C LYS A 25 14.68 2.69 6.94
N GLY A 26 14.30 2.04 5.83
CA GLY A 26 12.89 1.75 5.53
C GLY A 26 12.05 2.95 5.08
N ARG A 27 12.64 3.88 4.33
CA ARG A 27 11.98 5.14 3.88
C ARG A 27 10.79 4.93 2.96
N TYR A 28 10.64 3.79 2.32
CA TYR A 28 9.53 3.52 1.43
C TYR A 28 8.59 2.51 2.06
N TYR A 29 7.30 2.79 2.05
CA TYR A 29 6.27 1.88 2.52
C TYR A 29 5.19 1.68 1.45
N MET A 30 4.44 0.58 1.58
CA MET A 30 3.32 0.31 0.69
C MET A 30 2.12 1.17 1.09
N TYR A 31 1.51 1.83 0.12
CA TYR A 31 0.26 2.57 0.30
C TYR A 31 -0.78 2.07 -0.69
N LEU A 32 -1.98 1.79 -0.19
CA LEU A 32 -3.12 1.33 -0.98
C LEU A 32 -4.19 2.41 -0.94
N HIS A 33 -4.64 2.88 -2.10
CA HIS A 33 -5.75 3.84 -2.19
C HIS A 33 -6.70 3.43 -3.30
N GLU A 34 -7.94 3.91 -3.22
CA GLU A 34 -8.89 3.74 -4.30
C GLU A 34 -8.46 4.56 -5.52
N GLU A 35 -8.70 4.01 -6.71
CA GLU A 35 -8.41 4.71 -7.96
C GLU A 35 -9.24 5.99 -8.12
N ASN A 36 -10.51 5.94 -7.70
CA ASN A 36 -11.44 7.07 -7.74
C ASN A 36 -11.54 7.84 -6.41
N GLY A 37 -10.74 7.44 -5.41
CA GLY A 37 -10.72 8.11 -4.11
C GLY A 37 -9.87 9.38 -4.16
N LEU A 38 -10.13 10.31 -3.24
CA LEU A 38 -9.17 11.38 -2.95
C LEU A 38 -7.84 10.72 -2.58
N ASN A 39 -6.74 11.11 -3.23
CA ASN A 39 -5.40 10.49 -3.04
C ASN A 39 -4.91 10.48 -1.58
N GLU A 40 -5.60 11.16 -0.68
CA GLU A 40 -5.32 11.27 0.75
C GLU A 40 -6.03 10.19 1.59
N GLU A 41 -7.11 9.59 1.07
CA GLU A 41 -7.85 8.51 1.72
C GLU A 41 -7.34 7.15 1.24
N GLY A 42 -6.48 6.56 2.06
CA GLY A 42 -5.86 5.28 1.76
C GLY A 42 -5.16 4.69 2.97
N HIS A 43 -4.69 3.47 2.82
CA HIS A 43 -4.10 2.70 3.89
C HIS A 43 -2.59 2.59 3.72
N ALA A 44 -1.86 3.09 4.72
CA ALA A 44 -0.42 2.89 4.83
C ALA A 44 -0.12 1.53 5.49
N LEU A 45 0.66 0.71 4.80
CA LEU A 45 1.12 -0.59 5.31
C LEU A 45 2.55 -0.46 5.79
N LEU A 46 2.71 0.05 7.02
CA LEU A 46 4.02 0.29 7.65
C LEU A 46 4.78 -0.98 8.02
N ASP A 47 4.11 -2.14 7.99
CA ASP A 47 4.71 -3.47 8.12
C ASP A 47 5.59 -3.82 6.91
N ILE A 48 5.33 -3.19 5.77
CA ILE A 48 6.08 -3.38 4.53
C ILE A 48 6.96 -2.15 4.32
N ARG A 49 8.26 -2.31 4.58
CA ARG A 49 9.25 -1.25 4.39
C ARG A 49 10.34 -1.67 3.42
N TRP A 50 10.75 -0.72 2.59
CA TRP A 50 11.85 -0.86 1.65
C TRP A 50 12.86 0.27 1.85
N ASN A 51 14.13 -0.07 1.67
CA ASN A 51 15.22 0.92 1.77
C ASN A 51 15.33 1.80 0.52
N GLY A 52 14.78 1.38 -0.62
CA GLY A 52 14.86 2.11 -1.88
C GLY A 52 13.59 2.02 -2.72
N GLU A 53 13.33 3.08 -3.48
CA GLU A 53 12.17 3.20 -4.37
C GLU A 53 12.13 2.10 -5.42
N GLU A 54 13.29 1.78 -6.00
CA GLU A 54 13.38 0.80 -7.08
C GLU A 54 12.98 -0.59 -6.61
N VAL A 55 13.44 -0.99 -5.42
CA VAL A 55 13.06 -2.27 -4.78
C VAL A 55 11.55 -2.26 -4.52
N ALA A 56 11.02 -1.20 -3.92
CA ALA A 56 9.59 -1.06 -3.65
C ALA A 56 8.76 -1.20 -4.93
N ARG A 57 9.16 -0.50 -6.01
CA ARG A 57 8.49 -0.56 -7.31
C ARG A 57 8.56 -1.95 -7.95
N ARG A 58 9.72 -2.61 -7.91
CA ARG A 58 9.87 -3.97 -8.46
C ARG A 58 9.00 -4.96 -7.69
N THR A 59 9.06 -4.94 -6.36
CA THR A 59 8.23 -5.79 -5.51
C THR A 59 6.74 -5.56 -5.75
N LEU A 60 6.29 -4.31 -5.85
CA LEU A 60 4.90 -3.97 -6.18
C LEU A 60 4.46 -4.51 -7.55
N LYS A 61 5.34 -4.48 -8.56
CA LYS A 61 5.04 -5.00 -9.89
C LYS A 61 4.88 -6.52 -9.91
N THR A 62 5.62 -7.24 -9.06
CA THR A 62 5.59 -8.70 -8.99
C THR A 62 4.52 -9.24 -8.04
N MET A 63 3.91 -8.39 -7.20
CA MET A 63 2.86 -8.83 -6.27
C MET A 63 1.60 -9.26 -7.02
N SER A 64 1.11 -10.45 -6.66
CA SER A 64 -0.16 -10.97 -7.16
C SER A 64 -1.34 -10.21 -6.57
N ASP A 65 -2.43 -10.16 -7.33
CA ASP A 65 -3.69 -9.54 -6.92
C ASP A 65 -4.24 -10.17 -5.62
N VAL A 66 -4.12 -11.49 -5.43
CA VAL A 66 -4.49 -12.21 -4.19
C VAL A 66 -3.75 -11.65 -2.96
N GLU A 67 -2.44 -11.44 -3.09
CA GLU A 67 -1.57 -10.93 -2.04
C GLU A 67 -1.89 -9.45 -1.71
N LEU A 68 -2.25 -8.66 -2.72
CA LEU A 68 -2.69 -7.27 -2.56
C LEU A 68 -4.06 -7.18 -1.87
N ARG A 69 -5.04 -8.01 -2.27
CA ARG A 69 -6.35 -8.12 -1.62
C ARG A 69 -6.24 -8.52 -0.15
N ARG A 70 -5.40 -9.51 0.17
CA ARG A 70 -5.15 -9.95 1.56
C ARG A 70 -4.61 -8.80 2.41
N ARG A 71 -3.63 -8.07 1.88
CA ARG A 71 -3.02 -6.90 2.53
C ARG A 71 -4.02 -5.77 2.74
N LEU A 72 -4.83 -5.47 1.72
CA LEU A 72 -5.90 -4.48 1.80
C LEU A 72 -6.90 -4.83 2.90
N ARG A 73 -7.37 -6.08 2.95
CA ARG A 73 -8.30 -6.54 3.99
C ARG A 73 -7.70 -6.38 5.39
N SER A 74 -6.43 -6.75 5.56
CA SER A 74 -5.74 -6.57 6.84
C SER A 74 -5.62 -5.09 7.23
N ALA A 75 -5.36 -4.20 6.27
CA ALA A 75 -5.20 -2.77 6.54
C ALA A 75 -6.54 -2.09 6.86
N LYS A 76 -7.60 -2.40 6.10
CA LYS A 76 -8.98 -1.97 6.39
C LYS A 76 -9.44 -2.41 7.78
N GLY A 77 -9.10 -3.64 8.20
CA GLY A 77 -9.41 -4.17 9.54
C GLY A 77 -8.66 -3.45 10.68
N ARG A 78 -7.41 -3.02 10.45
CA ARG A 78 -6.62 -2.26 11.45
C ARG A 78 -7.11 -0.83 11.60
N SER A 79 -7.57 -0.20 10.51
CA SER A 79 -8.08 1.18 10.55
C SER A 79 -9.33 1.35 11.42
N ARG A 80 -10.04 0.26 11.74
CA ARG A 80 -11.22 0.27 12.62
C ARG A 80 -10.88 0.10 14.11
N ASN A 81 -9.60 -0.14 14.45
CA ASN A 81 -9.17 -0.43 15.82
C ASN A 81 -8.13 0.56 16.37
N SER A 82 -7.92 1.69 15.70
CA SER A 82 -7.22 2.85 16.28
C SER A 82 -8.25 3.73 16.99
N ASN A 83 -8.70 3.29 18.18
CA ASN A 83 -9.46 4.10 19.13
C ASN A 83 -8.66 4.24 20.41
#